data_AF-A0AAF0CWM6-F1
#
_entry.id   AF-A0AAF0CWM6-F1
#
_cell.length_a   1.000
_cell.length_b   1.000
_cell.length_c   1.000
_cell.angle_alpha   90.00
_cell.angle_beta   90.00
_cell.angle_gamma   90.00
#
_symmetry.space_group_name_H-M   'P 1'
#
loop_
_entity.id
_entity.type
_entity.pdbx_description
1 polymer ?
#
loop_
_entity_poly.entity_id
_entity_poly.type
_entity_poly.pdbx_seq_one_letter_code
_entity_poly.pdbx_strand_id
1 'polypeptide(L)' 'MNRLNQIVSKYEFPPGVLEDVNERLYNSLDVNYHKQQVRYLENLIRAGLTTERVL' A
#
# COMPACT_ATOMS: atom_id res chain seq x y z
N MET A 1 -5.24 -13.89 3.90
CA MET A 1 -4.74 -12.56 4.32
C MET A 1 -4.66 -11.66 3.09
N ASN A 2 -5.22 -10.45 3.15
CA ASN A 2 -5.21 -9.46 2.06
C ASN A 2 -3.76 -9.01 1.77
N ARG A 3 -3.32 -9.01 0.51
CA ARG A 3 -1.95 -8.61 0.09
C ARG A 3 -1.59 -7.21 0.58
N LEU A 4 -2.56 -6.31 0.59
CA LEU A 4 -2.40 -4.96 1.13
C LEU A 4 -1.93 -5.00 2.59
N ASN A 5 -2.61 -5.80 3.42
CA ASN A 5 -2.29 -5.92 4.85
C ASN A 5 -0.86 -6.45 5.08
N GLN A 6 -0.41 -7.40 4.25
CA GLN A 6 0.95 -7.91 4.33
C GLN A 6 2.00 -6.84 3.99
N ILE A 7 1.70 -6.00 3.00
CA ILE A 7 2.59 -4.91 2.58
C ILE A 7 2.70 -3.86 3.68
N VAL A 8 1.57 -3.36 4.19
CA VAL A 8 1.56 -2.30 5.21
C VAL A 8 2.08 -2.76 6.57
N SER A 9 2.01 -4.06 6.87
CA SER A 9 2.60 -4.62 8.09
C SER A 9 4.12 -4.78 7.99
N LYS A 10 4.68 -4.91 6.78
CA LYS A 10 6.10 -5.22 6.55
C LYS A 10 6.92 -3.96 6.24
N TYR A 11 6.32 -2.97 5.62
CA TYR A 11 7.01 -1.75 5.19
C TYR A 11 6.44 -0.52 5.88
N GLU A 12 7.31 0.46 6.12
CA GLU A 12 6.96 1.82 6.43
C GLU A 12 6.88 2.63 5.14
N PHE A 13 5.75 3.29 4.96
CA PHE A 13 5.49 4.16 3.83
C PHE A 13 5.49 5.61 4.31
N PRO A 14 5.79 6.57 3.42
CA PRO A 14 5.58 7.98 3.71
C PRO A 14 4.14 8.24 4.20
N PRO A 15 3.92 9.11 5.20
CA PRO A 15 2.61 9.28 5.85
C PRO A 15 1.44 9.51 4.86
N GLY A 16 1.64 10.36 3.85
CA GLY A 16 0.59 10.65 2.87
C GLY A 16 0.26 9.50 1.91
N VAL A 17 1.12 8.50 1.77
CA VAL A 17 0.88 7.35 0.88
C VAL A 17 -0.22 6.44 1.45
N LEU A 18 -0.19 6.17 2.76
CA LEU A 18 -1.20 5.30 3.38
C LEU A 18 -2.55 6.00 3.51
N GLU A 19 -2.55 7.32 3.71
CA GLU A 19 -3.77 8.14 3.69
C GLU A 19 -4.45 8.10 2.32
N ASP A 20 -3.72 8.39 1.24
CA ASP A 20 -4.24 8.35 -0.14
C ASP A 20 -4.76 6.96 -0.52
N VAL A 21 -4.02 5.90 -0.19
CA VAL A 21 -4.47 4.51 -0.44
C VAL A 21 -5.75 4.20 0.35
N ASN A 22 -5.84 4.63 1.61
CA ASN A 22 -7.02 4.36 2.43
C ASN A 22 -8.25 5.10 1.89
N GLU A 23 -8.13 6.37 1.52
CA GLU A 23 -9.21 7.16 0.90
C GLU A 23 -9.70 6.52 -0.40
N ARG A 24 -8.76 6.07 -1.24
CA ARG A 24 -9.07 5.40 -2.52
C ARG A 24 -9.83 4.09 -2.35
N LEU A 25 -9.47 3.30 -1.34
CA LEU A 25 -10.14 2.04 -1.03
C LEU A 25 -11.51 2.27 -0.37
N TYR A 26 -11.65 3.31 0.44
CA TYR A 26 -12.93 3.71 1.02
C TYR A 26 -13.93 4.15 -0.06
N ASN A 27 -13.45 4.94 -1.03
CA ASN A 27 -14.30 5.50 -2.09
C ASN A 27 -14.67 4.52 -3.21
N SER A 28 -14.03 3.35 -3.29
CA SER A 28 -14.27 2.40 -4.37
C SER A 28 -14.10 0.94 -3.93
N LEU A 29 -15.21 0.18 -4.02
CA LEU A 29 -15.23 -1.27 -3.81
C LEU A 29 -14.81 -2.08 -5.04
N ASP A 30 -14.38 -1.43 -6.13
CA ASP A 30 -13.94 -2.11 -7.33
C ASP A 30 -12.64 -2.90 -7.07
N VAL A 31 -12.70 -4.20 -7.34
CA VAL A 31 -11.58 -5.14 -7.19
C VAL A 31 -10.39 -4.74 -8.07
N ASN A 32 -10.63 -4.18 -9.25
CA ASN A 32 -9.56 -3.67 -10.12
C ASN A 32 -8.90 -2.44 -9.53
N TYR A 33 -9.67 -1.60 -8.82
CA TYR A 33 -9.13 -0.44 -8.11
C TYR A 33 -8.28 -0.86 -6.91
N HIS A 34 -8.72 -1.88 -6.16
CA HIS A 34 -7.92 -2.51 -5.10
C HIS A 34 -6.57 -3.04 -5.62
N LYS A 35 -6.58 -3.74 -6.76
CA LYS A 35 -5.34 -4.23 -7.40
C LYS A 35 -4.40 -3.10 -7.81
N GLN A 36 -4.93 -1.96 -8.23
CA GLN A 36 -4.13 -0.78 -8.56
C GLN A 36 -3.40 -0.23 -7.32
N GLN A 37 -4.09 -0.16 -6.17
CA GLN A 37 -3.46 0.30 -4.91
C GLN A 37 -2.35 -0.63 -4.44
N VAL A 38 -2.56 -1.95 -4.53
CA VAL A 38 -1.52 -2.94 -4.21
C VAL A 38 -0.29 -2.75 -5.10
N ARG A 39 -0.48 -2.59 -6.42
CA ARG A 39 0.62 -2.38 -7.36
C ARG A 39 1.36 -1.07 -7.09
N TYR A 40 0.66 -0.01 -6.71
CA TYR A 40 1.27 1.26 -6.35
C TYR A 40 2.24 1.10 -5.17
N LEU A 41 1.82 0.45 -4.09
CA LEU A 41 2.69 0.20 -2.94
C LEU A 41 3.88 -0.70 -3.29
N GLU A 42 3.67 -1.73 -4.11
CA GLU A 42 4.77 -2.59 -4.57
C GLU A 42 5.81 -1.83 -5.40
N ASN A 43 5.38 -0.87 -6.20
CA ASN A 43 6.29 -0.02 -6.96
C ASN A 43 7.13 0.89 -6.05
N LEU A 44 6.55 1.43 -4.97
CA LEU A 44 7.30 2.21 -3.99
C LEU A 44 8.38 1.37 -3.30
N ILE A 45 8.05 0.11 -2.96
CA ILE A 45 9.02 -0.85 -2.41
C ILE A 45 10.16 -1.09 -3.40
N ARG A 46 9.83 -1.39 -4.67
CA ARG A 46 10.84 -1.64 -5.72
C ARG A 46 11.72 -0.42 -6.00
N ALA A 47 11.17 0.77 -5.84
CA ALA A 47 11.89 2.03 -6.00
C ALA A 47 12.78 2.37 -4.79
N GLY A 48 12.73 1.61 -3.69
CA GLY A 48 13.47 1.89 -2.46
C GLY A 48 12.93 3.11 -1.71
N LEU A 49 11.67 3.49 -1.93
CA LEU A 49 11.01 4.64 -1.29
C LEU A 49 10.30 4.27 0.02
N THR A 50 10.62 3.10 0.57
CA THR A 50 10.02 2.53 1.76
C THR A 50 11.10 1.92 2.62
N THR A 51 10.89 1.87 3.93
CA THR A 51 11.78 1.17 4.87
C THR A 51 11.14 -0.14 5.30
N GLU A 52 11.87 -1.24 5.28
CA GLU A 52 11.37 -2.50 5.84
C GLU A 52 11.37 -2.38 7.37
N ARG A 53 10.24 -2.71 8.01
CA ARG A 53 10.13 -2.68 9.47
C ARG A 53 11.03 -3.78 10.03
N VAL A 54 12.05 -3.40 10.78
CA VAL A 54 12.80 -4.33 11.62
C VAL A 54 11.99 -4.49 12.92
N LEU A 55 11.49 -5.71 13.16
CA LEU A 55 10.82 -6.07 14.41
C LEU A 55 11.83 -6.10 15.57
#